data_AF-A0A2M6VLG9-F1
#
_entry.id   AF-A0A2M6VLG9-F1
#
_cell.length_a   1.000
_cell.length_b   1.000
_cell.length_c   1.000
_cell.angle_alpha   90.00
_cell.angle_beta   90.00
_cell.angle_gamma   90.00
#
_symmetry.space_group_name_H-M   'P 1'
#
loop_
_entity.id
_entity.type
_entity.pdbx_description
1 polymer ?
#
loop_
_entity_poly.entity_id
_entity_poly.type
_entity_poly.pdbx_seq_one_letter_code
_entity_poly.pdbx_strand_id
1 'polypeptide(L)'
;MTSIKRIFTWGFLSLCITFLASCASMYGDPNIVKFNSQLIGGNEVPANNTMGRGTLDAALNKTTNELTWRVTYSGLTGPVGAGHFHGPAMMGANAGVALGFKGNLDSPIQGSATLTADQARDVLAGKWYVNLHTKAHPGGEVRAQLMPAN
;
A
#
# COMPACT_ATOMS: atom_id res chain seq x y z
N MET A 1 -41.58 29.38 62.18
CA MET A 1 -40.26 29.82 61.68
C MET A 1 -39.25 28.73 61.97
N THR A 2 -38.78 28.07 60.89
CA THR A 2 -37.47 27.42 60.69
C THR A 2 -36.85 26.42 61.68
N SER A 3 -36.39 25.31 61.07
CA SER A 3 -35.34 24.34 61.49
C SER A 3 -35.86 23.15 62.31
N ILE A 4 -35.62 21.89 61.93
CA ILE A 4 -34.30 21.24 61.93
C ILE A 4 -34.24 20.07 60.91
N LYS A 5 -33.12 20.04 60.18
CA LYS A 5 -32.63 19.02 59.24
C LYS A 5 -32.27 17.72 59.96
N ARG A 6 -32.42 16.54 59.33
CA ARG A 6 -31.39 15.47 59.30
C ARG A 6 -31.56 14.56 58.07
N ILE A 7 -30.53 14.58 57.24
CA ILE A 7 -30.33 13.82 56.01
C ILE A 7 -29.83 12.43 56.37
N PHE A 8 -30.44 11.38 55.80
CA PHE A 8 -30.04 9.99 55.97
C PHE A 8 -28.92 9.63 54.96
N THR A 9 -28.00 8.82 55.44
CA THR A 9 -26.65 8.53 54.96
C THR A 9 -26.53 7.92 53.56
N TRP A 10 -25.49 8.37 52.83
CA TRP A 10 -24.95 7.79 51.61
C TRP A 10 -23.91 6.71 51.91
N GLY A 11 -23.78 5.70 51.04
CA GLY A 11 -22.60 4.84 51.02
C GLY A 11 -22.73 3.56 50.19
N PHE A 12 -23.08 3.64 48.90
CA PHE A 12 -22.82 2.52 47.98
C PHE A 12 -21.35 2.56 47.55
N LEU A 13 -20.60 1.56 47.99
CA LEU A 13 -19.19 1.36 47.69
C LEU A 13 -19.06 0.97 46.21
N SER A 14 -18.59 1.90 45.38
CA SER A 14 -18.33 1.67 43.96
C SER A 14 -17.02 0.88 43.80
N LEU A 15 -17.12 -0.39 43.43
CA LEU A 15 -15.98 -1.23 43.04
C LEU A 15 -15.63 -0.94 41.58
N CYS A 16 -14.82 0.11 41.35
CA CYS A 16 -14.27 0.39 40.04
C CYS A 16 -12.97 -0.40 39.86
N ILE A 17 -13.08 -1.61 39.30
CA ILE A 17 -11.92 -2.40 38.87
C ILE A 17 -11.32 -1.69 37.66
N THR A 18 -10.27 -0.90 37.89
CA THR A 18 -9.49 -0.29 36.81
C THR A 18 -8.71 -1.39 36.09
N PHE A 19 -9.19 -1.81 34.92
CA PHE A 19 -8.40 -2.56 33.96
C PHE A 19 -7.27 -1.66 33.43
N LEU A 20 -6.07 -1.86 33.97
CA LEU A 20 -4.84 -1.27 33.46
C LEU A 20 -4.31 -2.11 32.29
N ALA A 21 -3.94 -1.39 31.22
CA ALA A 21 -2.98 -1.77 30.19
C ALA A 21 -3.36 -2.88 29.18
N SER A 22 -3.88 -2.43 28.04
CA SER A 22 -3.46 -2.96 26.73
C SER A 22 -3.46 -1.84 25.70
N CYS A 23 -2.57 -0.86 25.89
CA CYS A 23 -2.12 0.01 24.82
C CYS A 23 -0.82 -0.55 24.25
N ALA A 24 -0.89 -1.72 23.63
CA ALA A 24 0.24 -2.35 22.96
C ALA A 24 -0.24 -2.96 21.63
N SER A 25 -0.82 -2.15 20.76
CA SER A 25 -1.12 -2.53 19.36
C SER A 25 -1.41 -1.35 18.41
N MET A 26 -1.07 -0.11 18.78
CA MET A 26 -1.40 1.06 17.93
C MET A 26 -0.26 1.53 17.02
N TYR A 27 0.93 0.95 17.14
CA TYR A 27 2.04 1.22 16.22
C TYR A 27 2.29 -0.04 15.40
N GLY A 28 2.09 0.04 14.08
CA GLY A 28 2.42 -1.06 13.16
C GLY A 28 3.90 -1.45 13.27
N ASP A 29 4.26 -2.64 12.78
CA ASP A 29 5.64 -3.13 12.80
C ASP A 29 6.57 -2.09 12.12
N PRO A 30 7.53 -1.47 12.85
CA PRO A 30 8.40 -0.44 12.30
C PRO A 30 9.35 -0.97 11.22
N ASN A 31 9.45 -2.29 11.05
CA ASN A 31 10.21 -2.94 9.98
C ASN A 31 9.40 -3.09 8.69
N ILE A 32 8.09 -2.87 8.72
CA ILE A 32 7.23 -2.93 7.55
C ILE A 32 6.95 -1.52 7.03
N VAL A 33 7.39 -1.25 5.80
CA VAL A 33 7.02 -0.02 5.08
C VAL A 33 5.91 -0.37 4.11
N LYS A 34 4.75 0.27 4.24
CA LYS A 34 3.61 0.08 3.34
C LYS A 34 3.67 1.10 2.21
N PHE A 35 3.13 0.72 1.05
CA PHE A 35 2.99 1.56 -0.13
C PHE A 35 1.56 1.44 -0.62
N ASN A 36 0.93 2.57 -0.92
CA ASN A 36 -0.40 2.62 -1.54
C ASN A 36 -0.38 3.67 -2.64
N SER A 37 -0.74 3.27 -3.86
CA SER A 37 -0.70 4.18 -5.02
C SER A 37 -1.74 3.80 -6.08
N GLN A 38 -2.26 4.80 -6.79
CA GLN A 38 -3.23 4.60 -7.87
C GLN A 38 -2.51 4.48 -9.22
N LEU A 39 -2.85 3.41 -9.96
CA LEU A 39 -2.44 3.22 -11.34
C LEU A 39 -3.43 3.94 -12.24
N ILE A 40 -2.95 4.88 -13.05
CA ILE A 40 -3.75 5.57 -14.08
C ILE A 40 -2.93 5.75 -15.36
N GLY A 41 -3.60 5.89 -16.50
CA GLY A 41 -2.92 6.11 -17.79
C GLY A 41 -2.17 7.44 -17.86
N GLY A 42 -2.64 8.46 -17.13
CA GLY A 42 -1.98 9.77 -17.06
C GLY A 42 -0.59 9.74 -16.41
N ASN A 43 -0.28 8.68 -15.66
CA ASN A 43 1.04 8.51 -15.04
C ASN A 43 2.06 7.83 -15.98
N GLU A 44 1.62 7.25 -17.10
CA GLU A 44 2.54 6.66 -18.08
C GLU A 44 3.41 7.73 -18.74
N VAL A 45 4.56 7.31 -19.30
CA VAL A 45 5.48 8.21 -19.99
C VAL A 45 5.81 7.64 -21.38
N PRO A 46 5.19 8.15 -22.46
CA PRO A 46 4.19 9.22 -22.50
C PRO A 46 2.83 8.81 -21.90
N ALA A 47 2.03 9.79 -21.49
CA ALA A 47 0.73 9.56 -20.87
C ALA A 47 -0.27 8.92 -21.85
N ASN A 48 -1.08 7.99 -21.36
CA ASN A 48 -2.15 7.35 -22.12
C ASN A 48 -3.52 7.95 -21.76
N ASN A 49 -4.36 8.12 -22.79
CA ASN A 49 -5.78 8.43 -22.60
C ASN A 49 -6.61 7.14 -22.58
N THR A 50 -6.66 6.48 -21.42
CA THR A 50 -7.47 5.29 -21.16
C THR A 50 -8.36 5.52 -19.94
N MET A 51 -9.48 4.80 -19.86
CA MET A 51 -10.30 4.72 -18.64
C MET A 51 -9.76 3.71 -17.62
N GLY A 52 -8.71 2.97 -18.00
CA GLY A 52 -8.03 2.01 -17.17
C GLY A 52 -7.52 2.62 -15.87
N ARG A 53 -7.75 1.90 -14.78
CA ARG A 53 -7.29 2.31 -13.45
C ARG A 53 -7.00 1.11 -12.55
N GLY A 54 -6.17 1.31 -11.54
CA GLY A 54 -5.93 0.31 -10.51
C GLY A 54 -5.37 0.91 -9.22
N THR A 55 -5.11 0.02 -8.27
CA THR A 55 -4.47 0.34 -6.99
C THR A 55 -3.40 -0.69 -6.71
N LEU A 56 -2.22 -0.22 -6.32
CA LEU A 56 -1.16 -1.04 -5.72
C LEU A 56 -1.24 -0.88 -4.20
N ASP A 57 -1.37 -2.00 -3.51
CA ASP A 57 -1.07 -2.15 -2.08
C ASP A 57 0.18 -3.01 -1.96
N ALA A 58 1.27 -2.49 -1.38
CA ALA A 58 2.49 -3.25 -1.18
C ALA A 58 3.07 -3.04 0.21
N ALA A 59 3.91 -3.98 0.65
CA ALA A 59 4.62 -3.91 1.91
C ALA A 59 6.03 -4.47 1.74
N LEU A 60 7.04 -3.70 2.17
CA LEU A 60 8.43 -4.12 2.23
C LEU A 60 8.82 -4.39 3.68
N ASN A 61 9.30 -5.60 3.96
CA ASN A 61 9.95 -5.94 5.22
C ASN A 61 11.44 -5.57 5.15
N LYS A 62 11.88 -4.58 5.92
CA LYS A 62 13.28 -4.09 5.93
C LYS A 62 14.29 -5.08 6.52
N THR A 63 13.83 -6.09 7.25
CA THR A 63 14.69 -7.13 7.84
C THR A 63 14.97 -8.22 6.82
N THR A 64 13.95 -8.67 6.09
CA THR A 64 14.06 -9.78 5.12
C THR A 64 14.24 -9.30 3.67
N ASN A 65 14.05 -8.00 3.41
CA ASN A 65 13.90 -7.41 2.09
C ASN A 65 12.78 -8.03 1.25
N GLU A 66 11.79 -8.65 1.89
CA GLU A 66 10.64 -9.20 1.18
C GLU A 66 9.65 -8.08 0.83
N LEU A 67 9.44 -7.87 -0.47
CA LEU A 67 8.34 -7.06 -0.99
C LEU A 67 7.16 -7.98 -1.27
N THR A 68 6.00 -7.67 -0.70
CA THR A 68 4.70 -8.27 -1.01
C THR A 68 3.83 -7.24 -1.70
N TRP A 69 2.99 -7.67 -2.63
CA TRP A 69 2.08 -6.76 -3.32
C TRP A 69 0.73 -7.39 -3.66
N ARG A 70 -0.25 -6.51 -3.81
CA ARG A 70 -1.57 -6.75 -4.36
C ARG A 70 -1.92 -5.60 -5.29
N VAL A 71 -2.16 -5.92 -6.56
CA VAL A 71 -2.64 -4.96 -7.57
C VAL A 71 -4.07 -5.32 -7.92
N THR A 72 -4.98 -4.37 -7.73
CA THR A 72 -6.36 -4.47 -8.23
C THR A 72 -6.53 -3.51 -9.40
N TYR A 73 -7.29 -3.89 -10.42
CA TYR A 73 -7.52 -3.02 -11.57
C TYR A 73 -8.89 -3.24 -12.20
N SER A 74 -9.32 -2.26 -13.00
CA SER A 74 -10.57 -2.31 -13.75
C SER A 74 -10.51 -1.35 -14.94
N GLY A 75 -11.41 -1.54 -15.91
CA GLY A 75 -11.60 -0.61 -17.03
C GLY A 75 -10.43 -0.51 -18.01
N LEU A 76 -9.48 -1.46 -17.96
CA LEU A 76 -8.41 -1.54 -18.96
C LEU A 76 -8.98 -1.88 -20.34
N THR A 77 -8.26 -1.51 -21.39
CA THR A 77 -8.69 -1.74 -22.79
C THR A 77 -8.77 -3.21 -23.19
N GLY A 78 -8.22 -4.12 -22.39
CA GLY A 78 -8.29 -5.56 -22.60
C GLY A 78 -7.63 -6.35 -21.47
N PRO A 79 -7.45 -7.68 -21.64
CA PRO A 79 -6.73 -8.50 -20.68
C PRO A 79 -5.31 -8.00 -20.44
N VAL A 80 -4.85 -8.10 -19.19
CA VAL A 80 -3.47 -7.80 -18.83
C VAL A 80 -2.56 -8.90 -19.37
N GLY A 81 -1.68 -8.54 -20.30
CA GLY A 81 -0.71 -9.45 -20.89
C GLY A 81 0.60 -9.52 -20.11
N ALA A 82 0.95 -8.44 -19.40
CA ALA A 82 2.12 -8.38 -18.53
C ALA A 82 1.93 -7.33 -17.43
N GLY A 83 2.62 -7.52 -16.31
CA GLY A 83 2.74 -6.51 -15.25
C GLY A 83 4.14 -6.55 -14.66
N HIS A 84 4.71 -5.38 -14.41
CA HIS A 84 6.09 -5.24 -13.96
C HIS A 84 6.22 -4.15 -12.91
N PHE A 85 7.16 -4.35 -11.99
CA PHE A 85 7.88 -3.24 -11.37
C PHE A 85 9.09 -2.87 -12.23
N HIS A 86 9.29 -1.58 -12.42
CA HIS A 86 10.43 -0.99 -13.10
C HIS A 86 11.23 -0.13 -12.12
N GLY A 87 12.52 0.03 -12.39
CA GLY A 87 13.39 0.92 -11.63
C GLY A 87 14.88 0.67 -11.87
N PRO A 88 15.76 1.53 -11.34
CA PRO A 88 15.42 2.79 -10.65
C PRO A 88 15.08 3.93 -11.62
N ALA A 89 13.99 4.65 -11.36
CA ALA A 89 13.60 5.89 -12.04
C ALA A 89 12.83 6.82 -11.10
N MET A 90 13.13 8.12 -11.16
CA MET A 90 12.27 9.12 -10.54
C MET A 90 10.95 9.25 -11.29
N MET A 91 9.93 9.80 -10.62
CA MET A 91 8.63 10.10 -11.23
C MET A 91 8.81 10.91 -12.53
N GLY A 92 8.15 10.48 -13.60
CA GLY A 92 8.26 11.10 -14.93
C GLY A 92 9.38 10.53 -15.82
N ALA A 93 10.18 9.58 -15.34
CA ALA A 93 11.19 8.89 -16.14
C ALA A 93 10.84 7.39 -16.34
N ASN A 94 11.33 6.81 -17.44
CA ASN A 94 11.24 5.38 -17.71
C ASN A 94 12.50 4.65 -17.22
N ALA A 95 12.32 3.40 -16.79
CA ALA A 95 13.40 2.47 -16.46
C ALA A 95 13.13 1.08 -17.07
N GLY A 96 14.15 0.23 -17.05
CA GLY A 96 14.01 -1.20 -17.38
C GLY A 96 13.17 -1.95 -16.34
N VAL A 97 12.81 -3.19 -16.67
CA VAL A 97 12.10 -4.10 -15.76
C VAL A 97 13.02 -4.49 -14.62
N ALA A 98 12.57 -4.25 -13.39
CA ALA A 98 13.27 -4.68 -12.19
C ALA A 98 12.69 -5.99 -11.63
N LEU A 99 11.37 -6.17 -11.72
CA LEU A 99 10.68 -7.40 -11.33
C LEU A 99 9.43 -7.61 -12.19
N GLY A 100 9.28 -8.78 -12.82
CA GLY A 100 8.08 -9.16 -13.55
C GLY A 100 7.11 -9.99 -12.71
N PHE A 101 5.82 -9.70 -12.85
CA PHE A 101 4.76 -10.52 -12.25
C PHE A 101 4.71 -11.89 -12.92
N LYS A 102 4.34 -12.90 -12.14
CA LYS A 102 4.27 -14.30 -12.57
C LYS A 102 2.89 -14.86 -12.27
N GLY A 103 2.48 -15.88 -13.01
CA GLY A 103 1.21 -16.58 -12.79
C GLY A 103 0.02 -15.83 -13.36
N ASN A 104 -1.14 -15.92 -12.70
CA ASN A 104 -2.36 -15.26 -13.15
C ASN A 104 -2.24 -13.73 -13.01
N LEU A 105 -2.58 -13.01 -14.07
CA LEU A 105 -2.60 -11.56 -14.09
C LEU A 105 -4.01 -10.96 -13.99
N ASP A 106 -5.04 -11.78 -13.76
CA ASP A 106 -6.37 -11.28 -13.42
C ASP A 106 -6.36 -10.53 -12.08
N SER A 107 -7.22 -9.51 -11.97
CA SER A 107 -7.36 -8.74 -10.73
C SER A 107 -8.03 -9.60 -9.62
N PRO A 108 -7.45 -9.68 -8.41
CA PRO A 108 -6.19 -9.07 -7.97
C PRO A 108 -4.94 -9.87 -8.36
N ILE A 109 -3.91 -9.17 -8.84
CA ILE A 109 -2.57 -9.75 -9.03
C ILE A 109 -1.84 -9.67 -7.70
N GLN A 110 -1.38 -10.82 -7.18
CA GLN A 110 -0.69 -10.90 -5.90
C GLN A 110 0.64 -11.63 -6.06
N GLY A 111 1.62 -11.23 -5.26
CA GLY A 111 2.91 -11.90 -5.25
C GLY A 111 3.85 -11.38 -4.19
N SER A 112 5.01 -12.02 -4.10
CA SER A 112 6.14 -11.56 -3.30
C SER A 112 7.47 -11.83 -4.00
N ALA A 113 8.49 -11.08 -3.59
CA ALA A 113 9.87 -11.29 -4.00
C ALA A 113 10.82 -10.76 -2.92
N THR A 114 11.87 -11.53 -2.63
CA THR A 114 13.01 -11.03 -1.86
C THR A 114 13.87 -10.14 -2.76
N LEU A 115 14.00 -8.88 -2.37
CA LEU A 115 14.80 -7.89 -3.07
C LEU A 115 16.27 -7.96 -2.63
N THR A 116 17.17 -7.57 -3.52
CA THR A 116 18.54 -7.21 -3.10
C THR A 116 18.50 -5.95 -2.23
N ALA A 117 19.57 -5.70 -1.45
CA ALA A 117 19.65 -4.51 -0.61
C ALA A 117 19.56 -3.20 -1.42
N ASP A 118 20.14 -3.17 -2.63
CA ASP A 118 20.08 -2.00 -3.52
C ASP A 118 18.66 -1.76 -4.04
N GLN A 119 17.96 -2.83 -4.46
CA GLN A 119 16.56 -2.74 -4.90
C GLN A 119 15.64 -2.29 -3.76
N ALA A 120 15.83 -2.82 -2.54
CA ALA A 120 15.07 -2.39 -1.36
C ALA A 120 15.29 -0.90 -1.07
N ARG A 121 16.53 -0.41 -1.17
CA ARG A 121 16.85 1.02 -1.03
C ARG A 121 16.17 1.85 -2.11
N ASP A 122 16.15 1.38 -3.35
CA ASP A 122 15.49 2.10 -4.46
C ASP A 122 13.96 2.15 -4.30
N VAL A 123 13.33 1.06 -3.83
CA VAL A 123 11.90 1.04 -3.48
C VAL A 123 11.61 2.02 -2.34
N LEU A 124 12.40 2.03 -1.27
CA LEU A 124 12.25 2.97 -0.15
C LEU A 124 12.48 4.42 -0.57
N ALA A 125 13.35 4.66 -1.56
CA ALA A 125 13.60 5.98 -2.13
C ALA A 125 12.54 6.40 -3.17
N GLY A 126 11.48 5.60 -3.36
CA GLY A 126 10.42 5.89 -4.33
C GLY A 126 10.89 5.89 -5.78
N LYS A 127 11.91 5.08 -6.11
CA LYS A 127 12.47 4.98 -7.47
C LYS A 127 11.91 3.81 -8.28
N TRP A 128 10.90 3.13 -7.77
CA TRP A 128 10.22 2.05 -8.47
C TRP A 128 8.80 2.46 -8.85
N TYR A 129 8.32 1.96 -9.98
CA TYR A 129 6.93 2.09 -10.39
C TYR A 129 6.38 0.76 -10.88
N VAL A 130 5.07 0.56 -10.78
CA VAL A 130 4.35 -0.57 -11.35
C VAL A 130 3.63 -0.15 -12.63
N ASN A 131 3.71 -0.96 -13.68
CA ASN A 131 2.89 -0.83 -14.89
C ASN A 131 2.14 -2.12 -15.19
N LEU A 132 0.93 -1.98 -15.73
CA LEU A 132 0.18 -3.08 -16.34
C LEU A 132 0.09 -2.84 -17.84
N HIS A 133 0.28 -3.89 -18.63
CA HIS A 133 0.32 -3.84 -20.09
C HIS A 133 -0.86 -4.61 -20.67
N THR A 134 -1.47 -4.06 -21.70
CA THR A 134 -2.50 -4.73 -22.51
C THR A 134 -2.06 -4.78 -23.96
N LYS A 135 -2.81 -5.48 -24.81
CA LYS A 135 -2.52 -5.55 -26.25
C LYS A 135 -2.54 -4.16 -26.92
N ALA A 136 -3.42 -3.26 -26.49
CA ALA A 136 -3.51 -1.91 -27.06
C ALA A 136 -2.41 -0.98 -26.53
N HIS A 137 -1.86 -1.28 -25.35
CA HIS A 137 -0.83 -0.48 -24.69
C HIS A 137 0.38 -1.35 -24.29
N PRO A 138 1.18 -1.83 -25.26
CA PRO A 138 2.31 -2.73 -24.98
C PRO A 138 3.43 -2.06 -24.17
N GLY A 139 3.55 -0.72 -24.22
CA GLY A 139 4.51 0.05 -23.40
C GLY A 139 4.09 0.26 -21.95
N GLY A 140 2.85 -0.08 -21.60
CA GLY A 140 2.21 0.20 -20.31
C GLY A 140 0.90 0.93 -20.56
N GLU A 141 -0.20 0.46 -19.97
CA GLU A 141 -1.52 1.11 -20.03
C GLU A 141 -1.72 2.05 -18.83
N VAL A 142 -1.36 1.59 -17.63
CA VAL A 142 -1.53 2.32 -16.36
C VAL A 142 -0.30 2.19 -15.47
N ARG A 143 0.10 3.31 -14.85
CA ARG A 143 1.31 3.43 -14.01
C ARG A 143 1.02 3.95 -12.60
N ALA A 144 1.76 3.46 -11.62
CA ALA A 144 1.88 4.09 -10.30
C ALA A 144 3.30 4.03 -9.76
N GLN A 145 3.79 5.15 -9.20
CA GLN A 145 5.06 5.18 -8.46
C GLN A 145 4.87 4.56 -7.07
N LEU A 146 5.82 3.76 -6.60
CA LEU A 146 5.83 3.22 -5.24
C LEU A 146 6.22 4.33 -4.27
N MET A 147 5.24 4.96 -3.64
CA MET A 147 5.44 5.95 -2.59
C MET A 147 5.05 5.35 -1.24
N PRO A 148 5.89 5.48 -0.19
CA PRO A 148 5.50 5.07 1.15
C PRO A 148 4.15 5.68 1.55
N ALA A 149 3.28 4.85 2.11
CA ALA A 149 2.01 5.30 2.69
C ALA A 149 2.31 5.99 4.03
N ASN A 150 1.82 7.22 4.20
CA ASN A 150 1.87 7.95 5.46
C ASN A 150 0.87 7.40 6.48
#